data_AF-A0A7V5U167-F1
#
_entry.id   AF-A0A7V5U167-F1
#
_cell.length_a   1.000
_cell.length_b   1.000
_cell.length_c   1.000
_cell.angle_alpha   90.00
_cell.angle_beta   90.00
_cell.angle_gamma   90.00
#
_symmetry.space_group_name_H-M   'P 1'
#
loop_
_entity.id
_entity.type
_entity.pdbx_description
1 polymer ?
#
loop_
_entity_poly.entity_id
_entity_poly.type
_entity_poly.pdbx_seq_one_letter_code
_entity_poly.pdbx_strand_id
1 'polypeptide(L)'
;KSNAVYTAFKSAMRAAKKTGSLMPPAHILNAPTRLMKDMGYGKDYAYDHDTPEGFSGQNYFPDGLERQTFYTPKGEGREGEIKARLQRWATLRERKNGA
;
A
#
# COMPACT_ATOMS: atom_id res chain seq x y z
N LYS A 1 -25.14 -1.54 -6.55
CA LYS A 1 -24.95 -1.62 -5.07
C LYS A 1 -23.68 -2.42 -4.82
N SER A 2 -22.83 -2.04 -3.85
CA SER A 2 -21.58 -2.76 -3.59
C SER A 2 -21.35 -2.96 -2.10
N ASN A 3 -20.92 -4.16 -1.73
CA ASN A 3 -20.39 -4.49 -0.41
C ASN A 3 -18.85 -4.70 -0.44
N ALA A 4 -18.18 -4.35 -1.54
CA ALA A 4 -16.75 -4.63 -1.74
C ALA A 4 -15.87 -3.97 -0.66
N VAL A 5 -16.22 -2.76 -0.21
CA VAL A 5 -15.51 -2.08 0.89
C VAL A 5 -15.72 -2.83 2.22
N TYR A 6 -16.93 -3.33 2.47
CA TYR A 6 -17.25 -4.06 3.70
C TYR A 6 -16.52 -5.39 3.80
N THR A 7 -16.47 -6.15 2.69
CA THR A 7 -15.72 -7.41 2.63
C THR A 7 -14.21 -7.16 2.70
N ALA A 8 -13.70 -6.12 2.03
CA ALA A 8 -12.31 -5.70 2.09
C ALA A 8 -11.88 -5.37 3.52
N PHE A 9 -12.65 -4.54 4.23
CA PHE A 9 -12.37 -4.17 5.61
C PHE A 9 -12.34 -5.41 6.53
N LYS A 10 -13.32 -6.30 6.41
CA LYS A 10 -13.33 -7.56 7.18
C LYS A 10 -12.09 -8.42 6.90
N SER A 11 -11.64 -8.48 5.64
CA SER A 11 -10.44 -9.25 5.29
C SER A 11 -9.17 -8.63 5.86
N ALA A 12 -9.03 -7.30 5.80
CA ALA A 12 -7.89 -6.58 6.38
C ALA A 12 -7.85 -6.74 7.92
N MET A 13 -9.00 -6.66 8.59
CA MET A 13 -9.09 -6.89 10.05
C MET A 13 -8.67 -8.31 10.43
N ARG A 14 -9.07 -9.33 9.64
CA ARG A 14 -8.63 -10.72 9.87
C ARG A 14 -7.13 -10.88 9.65
N ALA A 15 -6.58 -10.26 8.60
CA ALA A 15 -5.15 -10.28 8.33
C ALA A 15 -4.38 -9.68 9.50
N ALA A 16 -4.75 -8.47 9.96
CA ALA A 16 -4.13 -7.82 11.10
C ALA A 16 -4.19 -8.68 12.38
N LYS A 17 -5.34 -9.30 12.67
CA LYS A 17 -5.48 -10.21 13.82
C LYS A 17 -4.58 -11.46 13.71
N LYS A 18 -4.35 -11.97 12.50
CA LYS A 18 -3.51 -13.15 12.24
C LYS A 18 -2.01 -12.82 12.28
N THR A 19 -1.61 -11.67 11.76
CA THR A 19 -0.20 -11.28 11.65
C THR A 19 0.35 -10.69 12.94
N GLY A 20 -0.53 -10.24 13.85
CA GLY A 20 -0.11 -9.60 15.10
C GLY A 20 0.56 -8.24 14.84
N SER A 21 1.58 -7.93 15.62
CA SER A 21 2.25 -6.61 15.64
C SER A 21 3.49 -6.56 14.73
N LEU A 22 3.34 -6.92 13.45
CA LEU A 22 4.42 -6.72 12.49
C LEU A 22 4.73 -5.23 12.33
N MET A 23 6.02 -4.90 12.29
CA MET A 23 6.46 -3.52 12.11
C MET A 23 6.16 -3.04 10.68
N PRO A 24 5.67 -1.81 10.48
CA PRO A 24 5.61 -1.21 9.16
C PRO A 24 7.01 -1.12 8.53
N PRO A 25 7.11 -1.06 7.20
CA PRO A 25 8.39 -0.86 6.53
C PRO A 25 9.12 0.39 7.03
N ALA A 26 10.44 0.31 7.18
CA ALA A 26 11.24 1.41 7.73
C ALA A 26 11.05 2.73 6.99
N HIS A 27 10.85 2.70 5.66
CA HIS A 27 10.71 3.89 4.82
C HIS A 27 9.43 4.71 5.12
N ILE A 28 8.41 4.15 5.78
CA ILE A 28 7.23 4.93 6.21
C ILE A 28 7.22 5.29 7.69
N LEU A 29 8.25 4.89 8.44
CA LEU A 29 8.37 5.26 9.85
C LEU A 29 8.84 6.71 9.98
N ASN A 30 8.29 7.43 10.95
CA ASN A 30 8.82 8.74 11.33
C ASN A 30 10.20 8.56 12.01
N ALA A 31 11.11 9.49 11.74
CA ALA A 31 12.46 9.51 12.29
C ALA A 31 12.78 10.84 13.00
N PRO A 32 12.10 11.15 14.12
CA PRO A 32 12.27 12.42 14.82
C PRO A 32 13.60 12.52 15.57
N THR A 33 14.20 11.39 15.98
CA THR A 33 15.46 11.36 16.72
C THR A 33 16.64 11.01 15.81
N ARG A 34 17.87 11.39 16.19
CA ARG A 34 19.08 11.02 15.44
C ARG A 34 19.25 9.51 15.35
N LEU A 35 19.05 8.80 16.46
CA LEU A 35 19.13 7.34 16.50
C LEU A 35 18.18 6.68 15.49
N MET A 36 16.94 7.17 15.38
CA MET A 36 15.97 6.61 14.42
C MET A 36 16.39 6.84 12.96
N LYS A 37 16.99 7.99 12.65
CA LYS A 37 17.56 8.25 11.32
C LYS A 37 18.75 7.34 11.03
N ASP A 38 19.61 7.14 12.03
CA ASP A 38 20.78 6.25 11.93
C ASP A 38 20.34 4.79 11.71
N MET A 39 19.19 4.39 12.29
CA MET A 39 18.53 3.10 12.04
C MET A 39 17.85 3.00 10.65
N GLY A 40 17.88 4.07 9.85
CA GLY A 40 17.30 4.10 8.51
C GLY A 40 15.79 4.34 8.45
N TYR A 41 15.17 4.85 9.53
CA TYR A 41 13.73 5.16 9.50
C TYR A 41 13.47 6.35 8.59
N GLY A 42 12.42 6.25 7.77
CA GLY A 42 12.08 7.24 6.75
C GLY A 42 13.08 7.32 5.60
N LYS A 43 14.16 6.52 5.63
CA LYS A 43 15.12 6.46 4.53
C LYS A 43 14.43 5.90 3.29
N ASP A 44 14.75 6.47 2.14
CA ASP A 44 14.23 6.06 0.84
C ASP A 44 12.69 6.18 0.72
N TYR A 45 12.04 6.97 1.60
CA TYR A 45 10.63 7.32 1.42
C TYR A 45 10.44 8.08 0.10
N ALA A 46 9.61 7.54 -0.79
CA ALA A 46 9.27 8.21 -2.03
C ALA A 46 7.96 8.99 -1.84
N TYR A 47 8.05 10.30 -1.92
CA TYR A 47 6.87 11.15 -1.90
C TYR A 47 6.13 11.02 -3.24
N ASP A 48 4.91 10.47 -3.21
CA ASP A 48 4.14 10.15 -4.42
C ASP A 48 3.99 11.35 -5.37
N HIS A 49 3.82 12.56 -4.82
CA HIS A 49 3.62 13.78 -5.60
C HIS A 49 4.86 14.25 -6.38
N ASP A 50 6.06 13.83 -5.98
CA ASP A 50 7.30 14.17 -6.70
C ASP A 50 7.54 13.24 -7.90
N THR A 51 6.77 12.15 -8.01
CA THR A 51 6.87 11.24 -9.14
C THR A 51 6.04 11.74 -10.33
N PRO A 52 6.50 11.55 -11.59
CA PRO A 52 5.77 12.01 -12.78
C PRO A 52 4.33 11.50 -12.86
N GLU A 53 4.08 10.30 -12.35
CA GLU A 53 2.77 9.66 -12.37
C GLU A 53 1.92 9.94 -11.10
N GLY A 54 2.46 10.69 -10.14
CA GLY A 54 1.81 10.90 -8.84
C GLY A 54 1.65 9.62 -8.02
N PHE A 55 2.54 8.64 -8.23
CA PHE A 55 2.51 7.30 -7.65
C PHE A 55 3.90 6.67 -7.62
N SER A 56 4.46 6.48 -6.42
CA SER A 56 5.79 5.90 -6.20
C SER A 56 5.87 4.40 -6.45
N GLY A 57 4.76 3.67 -6.26
CA GLY A 57 4.76 2.21 -6.32
C GLY A 57 5.29 1.52 -5.06
N GLN A 58 5.67 2.26 -4.01
CA GLN A 58 6.25 1.68 -2.80
C GLN A 58 5.35 0.65 -2.11
N ASN A 59 6.00 -0.30 -1.41
CA ASN A 59 5.29 -1.31 -0.64
C ASN A 59 5.07 -0.83 0.79
N TYR A 60 3.80 -0.64 1.16
CA TYR A 60 3.40 -0.17 2.49
C TYR A 60 2.98 -1.31 3.44
N PHE A 61 3.07 -2.56 2.99
CA PHE A 61 2.81 -3.72 3.84
C PHE A 61 4.03 -4.00 4.74
N PRO A 62 3.82 -4.44 6.00
CA PRO A 62 4.90 -4.85 6.89
C PRO A 62 5.91 -5.80 6.24
N ASP A 63 7.19 -5.72 6.61
CA ASP A 63 8.25 -6.54 5.99
C ASP A 63 8.01 -8.05 6.12
N GLY A 64 7.33 -8.48 7.20
CA GLY A 64 6.92 -9.88 7.41
C GLY A 64 5.62 -10.29 6.72
N LEU A 65 5.05 -9.43 5.87
CA LEU A 65 3.78 -9.64 5.21
C LEU A 65 3.89 -9.32 3.72
N GLU A 66 3.75 -10.36 2.90
CA GLU A 66 3.59 -10.15 1.46
C GLU A 66 2.39 -9.25 1.17
N ARG A 67 2.52 -8.45 0.10
CA ARG A 67 1.47 -7.54 -0.32
C ARG A 67 0.19 -8.30 -0.64
N GLN A 68 -0.91 -7.92 0.00
CA GLN A 68 -2.23 -8.51 -0.24
C GLN A 68 -3.16 -7.55 -0.98
N THR A 69 -4.13 -8.12 -1.67
CA THR A 69 -5.24 -7.35 -2.28
C THR A 69 -6.50 -7.59 -1.45
N PHE A 70 -6.91 -6.58 -0.68
CA PHE A 70 -8.13 -6.65 0.14
C PHE A 70 -9.35 -6.08 -0.58
N TYR A 71 -9.17 -5.01 -1.35
CA TYR A 71 -10.28 -4.32 -2.03
C TYR A 71 -10.34 -4.68 -3.51
N THR A 72 -11.40 -5.40 -3.87
CA THR A 72 -11.69 -5.81 -5.24
C THR A 72 -13.05 -5.21 -5.64
N PRO A 73 -13.09 -4.00 -6.24
CA PRO A 73 -14.33 -3.37 -6.67
C PRO A 73 -15.08 -4.24 -7.68
N LYS A 74 -16.41 -4.28 -7.57
CA LYS A 74 -17.28 -5.05 -8.47
C LYS A 74 -17.25 -4.46 -9.88
N GLY A 75 -17.13 -3.13 -9.98
CA GLY A 75 -17.10 -2.39 -11.25
C GLY A 75 -18.46 -1.82 -11.66
N GLU A 76 -19.47 -1.86 -10.79
CA GLU A 76 -20.77 -1.25 -11.03
C GLU A 76 -20.80 0.21 -10.59
N GLY A 77 -21.39 1.09 -11.40
CA GLY A 77 -21.46 2.52 -11.13
C GLY A 77 -20.06 3.13 -10.96
N ARG A 78 -19.87 3.94 -9.92
CA ARG A 78 -18.59 4.62 -9.64
C ARG A 78 -17.43 3.67 -9.37
N GLU A 79 -17.70 2.41 -9.01
CA GLU A 79 -16.63 1.42 -8.83
C GLU A 79 -15.93 1.04 -10.14
N GLY A 80 -16.54 1.28 -11.31
CA GLY A 80 -15.90 1.02 -12.61
C GLY A 80 -14.62 1.87 -12.78
N GLU A 81 -14.71 3.17 -12.54
CA GLU A 81 -13.57 4.09 -12.58
C GLU A 81 -12.52 3.76 -11.52
N ILE A 82 -12.96 3.40 -10.32
CA ILE A 82 -12.07 3.00 -9.22
C ILE A 82 -11.30 1.74 -9.62
N LYS A 83 -11.98 0.73 -10.18
CA LYS A 83 -11.35 -0.50 -10.67
C LYS A 83 -10.31 -0.22 -11.73
N ALA A 84 -10.64 0.62 -12.72
CA ALA A 84 -9.70 1.02 -13.77
C ALA A 84 -8.47 1.75 -13.19
N ARG A 85 -8.66 2.65 -12.21
CA ARG A 85 -7.55 3.33 -11.53
C ARG A 85 -6.65 2.36 -10.76
N LEU A 86 -7.23 1.41 -10.03
CA LEU A 86 -6.47 0.39 -9.29
C LEU A 86 -5.66 -0.50 -10.24
N GLN A 87 -6.23 -0.88 -11.39
CA GLN A 87 -5.52 -1.65 -12.42
C GLN A 87 -4.34 -0.86 -12.99
N ARG A 88 -4.52 0.43 -13.31
CA ARG A 88 -3.42 1.30 -13.75
C ARG A 88 -2.29 1.35 -12.73
N TRP A 89 -2.61 1.51 -11.44
CA TRP A 89 -1.60 1.51 -10.38
C TRP A 89 -0.91 0.15 -10.21
N ALA A 90 -1.60 -0.97 -10.43
CA ALA A 90 -0.97 -2.29 -10.41
C ALA A 90 0.07 -2.41 -11.54
N THR A 91 -0.30 -2.05 -12.77
CA THR A 91 0.63 -2.06 -13.91
C THR A 91 1.80 -1.10 -13.72
N LEU A 92 1.56 0.13 -13.21
CA LEU A 92 2.65 1.07 -12.92
C LEU A 92 3.60 0.53 -11.86
N ARG A 93 3.08 -0.17 -10.84
CA ARG A 93 3.92 -0.79 -9.81
C ARG A 93 4.78 -1.91 -10.38
N GLU A 94 4.21 -2.79 -11.22
CA GLU A 94 4.97 -3.84 -11.88
C GLU A 94 6.10 -3.27 -12.74
N ARG A 95 5.83 -2.20 -13.50
CA ARG A 95 6.85 -1.51 -14.30
C ARG A 95 7.97 -0.91 -13.46
N LYS A 96 7.64 -0.30 -12.31
CA LYS A 96 8.64 0.30 -11.41
C LYS A 96 9.43 -0.74 -10.61
N ASN A 97 8.82 -1.89 -10.30
CA ASN A 97 9.47 -2.96 -9.52
C ASN A 97 10.23 -3.97 -10.38
N GLY A 98 9.91 -4.08 -11.67
CA GLY A 98 10.58 -4.95 -12.64
C GLY A 98 11.65 -4.25 -13.48
N ALA A 99 11.90 -2.96 -13.22
CA ALA A 99 12.97 -2.17 -13.85
C ALA A 99 14.18 -2.05 -12.92
#